data_AF-A0A351J230-F1
#
_entry.id   AF-A0A351J230-F1
#
_cell.length_a   1.000
_cell.length_b   1.000
_cell.length_c   1.000
_cell.angle_alpha   90.00
_cell.angle_beta   90.00
_cell.angle_gamma   90.00
#
_symmetry.space_group_name_H-M   'P 1'
#
loop_
_entity.id
_entity.type
_entity.pdbx_description
1 polymer ?
#
loop_
_entity_poly.entity_id
_entity_poly.type
_entity_poly.pdbx_seq_one_letter_code
_entity_poly.pdbx_strand_id
1 'polypeptide(L)' 'YRLAGESGPDHKKTFTVQVFLNSNCIGTGSGFSKRDAEQMAAKEALVLFGEPV' A
#
# COMPACT_ATOMS: atom_id res chain seq x y z
N TYR A 1 -1.86 5.82 6.56
CA TYR A 1 -1.09 4.70 5.98
C TYR A 1 0.14 4.45 6.84
N ARG A 2 0.74 3.25 6.78
CA ARG A 2 1.97 2.87 7.49
C ARG A 2 2.85 2.09 6.54
N LEU A 3 4.14 2.38 6.50
CA LEU A 3 5.12 1.54 5.83
C LEU A 3 5.27 0.23 6.62
N ALA A 4 4.85 -0.88 6.01
CA ALA A 4 4.87 -2.21 6.60
C ALA A 4 6.21 -2.93 6.37
N GLY A 5 6.94 -2.57 5.32
CA GLY A 5 8.25 -3.14 5.06
C GLY A 5 8.93 -2.56 3.83
N GLU A 6 10.24 -2.78 3.76
CA GLU A 6 11.05 -2.55 2.57
C GLU A 6 11.89 -3.81 2.33
N SER A 7 11.90 -4.33 1.12
CA SER A 7 12.64 -5.55 0.78
C SER A 7 13.25 -5.48 -0.62
N GLY A 8 14.22 -6.36 -0.90
CA GLY A 8 14.93 -6.41 -2.17
C GLY A 8 16.21 -5.58 -2.22
N PRO A 9 17.04 -5.79 -3.25
CA PRO A 9 18.32 -5.10 -3.43
C PRO A 9 18.10 -3.62 -3.76
N ASP A 10 19.09 -2.76 -3.50
CA ASP A 10 18.96 -1.30 -3.62
C ASP A 10 18.41 -0.81 -4.97
N HIS A 11 18.77 -1.48 -6.06
CA HIS A 11 18.31 -1.16 -7.42
C HIS A 11 16.91 -1.73 -7.77
N LYS A 12 16.32 -2.52 -6.87
CA LYS A 12 15.00 -3.13 -7.02
C LYS A 12 14.29 -3.24 -5.66
N LYS A 13 14.40 -2.17 -4.87
CA LYS A 13 13.75 -2.10 -3.57
C LYS A 13 12.24 -2.05 -3.78
N THR A 14 11.53 -2.87 -3.03
CA THR A 14 10.08 -2.92 -2.96
C THR A 14 9.66 -2.37 -1.62
N PHE A 15 8.74 -1.43 -1.64
CA PHE A 15 8.11 -0.84 -0.47
C PHE A 15 6.72 -1.45 -0.32
N THR A 16 6.35 -1.80 0.91
CA THR A 16 5.01 -2.29 1.24
C THR A 16 4.37 -1.31 2.21
N VAL A 17 3.17 -0.85 1.90
CA VAL A 17 2.41 0.14 2.65
C VAL A 17 1.02 -0.41 2.95
N GLN A 18 0.55 -0.19 4.18
CA GLN A 18 -0.77 -0.60 4.64
C GLN A 18 -1.61 0.62 5.01
N VAL A 19 -2.89 0.61 4.63
CA VAL A 19 -3.89 1.61 5.01
C VAL A 19 -4.78 0.99 6.09
N PHE A 20 -5.01 1.75 7.15
CA PHE A 20 -5.82 1.32 8.28
C PHE A 20 -7.00 2.26 8.47
N LEU A 21 -8.17 1.70 8.78
CA LEU A 21 -9.34 2.42 9.26
C LEU A 21 -9.84 1.75 10.53
N ASN A 22 -10.02 2.52 11.61
CA ASN A 22 -10.45 2.00 12.91
C ASN A 22 -9.66 0.77 13.39
N SER A 23 -8.34 0.79 13.19
CA SER A 23 -7.40 -0.32 13.49
C SER A 23 -7.48 -1.54 12.57
N ASN A 24 -8.42 -1.60 11.62
CA ASN A 24 -8.49 -2.64 10.61
C ASN A 24 -7.64 -2.25 9.39
N CYS A 25 -6.79 -3.17 8.93
CA CYS A 25 -6.09 -2.99 7.66
C CYS A 25 -7.10 -3.12 6.52
N ILE A 26 -7.31 -2.03 5.79
CA ILE A 26 -8.30 -1.92 4.70
C ILE A 26 -7.65 -1.93 3.30
N GLY A 27 -6.32 -1.90 3.23
CA GLY A 27 -5.59 -2.02 1.96
C GLY A 27 -4.09 -2.18 2.17
N THR A 28 -3.44 -2.95 1.32
CA THR A 28 -2.00 -3.22 1.32
C THR A 28 -1.45 -3.07 -0.09
N GLY A 29 -0.66 -2.02 -0.30
CA GLY A 29 0.00 -1.77 -1.57
C GLY A 29 1.49 -2.07 -1.51
N SER A 30 2.03 -2.54 -2.64
CA SER A 30 3.47 -2.67 -2.81
C SER A 30 3.92 -2.01 -4.11
N GLY A 31 5.12 -1.44 -4.12
CA GLY A 31 5.65 -0.73 -5.29
C GLY A 31 7.15 -0.50 -5.20
N PHE A 32 7.78 -0.11 -6.32
CA PHE A 32 9.21 0.19 -6.37
C PHE A 32 9.57 1.55 -5.75
N SER A 33 8.55 2.38 -5.48
CA SER A 33 8.67 3.59 -4.69
C SER A 33 7.62 3.59 -3.58
N LYS A 34 7.85 4.40 -2.53
CA LYS A 34 6.88 4.60 -1.45
C LYS A 34 5.54 5.12 -1.98
N ARG A 35 5.61 6.04 -2.95
CA ARG A 35 4.42 6.64 -3.58
C ARG A 35 3.60 5.60 -4.34
N ASP A 36 4.24 4.72 -5.10
CA ASP A 36 3.53 3.65 -5.82
C ASP A 36 2.86 2.69 -4.83
N ALA A 37 3.57 2.31 -3.76
CA ALA A 37 3.03 1.45 -2.71
C ALA A 37 1.83 2.10 -2.00
N GLU A 38 1.89 3.40 -1.70
CA GLU A 38 0.77 4.16 -1.13
C GLU A 38 -0.43 4.20 -2.08
N GLN A 39 -0.20 4.45 -3.37
CA GLN A 39 -1.27 4.55 -4.36
C GLN A 39 -1.97 3.20 -4.58
N MET A 40 -1.21 2.10 -4.57
CA MET A 40 -1.77 0.74 -4.61
C MET A 40 -2.58 0.42 -3.34
N ALA A 41 -2.09 0.81 -2.16
CA ALA A 41 -2.79 0.57 -0.91
C ALA A 41 -4.11 1.37 -0.83
N ALA A 42 -4.10 2.60 -1.35
CA ALA A 42 -5.30 3.43 -1.47
C ALA A 42 -6.29 2.86 -2.49
N LYS A 43 -5.80 2.35 -3.64
CA LYS A 43 -6.65 1.70 -4.65
C LYS A 43 -7.39 0.50 -4.06
N GLU A 44 -6.69 -0.36 -3.31
CA GLU A 44 -7.32 -1.50 -2.64
C GLU A 44 -8.34 -1.06 -1.59
N ALA A 45 -8.03 -0.03 -0.81
CA ALA A 45 -8.96 0.55 0.15
C ALA A 45 -10.24 1.08 -0.53
N LEU A 46 -10.14 1.78 -1.67
CA LEU A 46 -11.30 2.29 -2.41
C LEU A 46 -12.20 1.16 -2.93
N VAL A 47 -11.59 0.07 -3.44
CA VAL A 47 -12.32 -1.13 -3.86
C VAL A 47 -13.11 -1.73 -2.69
N LEU A 48 -12.53 -1.76 -1.47
CA LEU A 48 -13.22 -2.25 -0.28
C LEU A 48 -14.46 -1.40 0.07
N PHE A 49 -14.44 -0.09 -0.20
CA PHE A 49 -15.57 0.81 0.01
C PHE A 49 -16.57 0.84 -1.15
N GLY A 50 -16.36 0.02 -2.19
CA GLY A 50 -17.25 -0.07 -3.35
C GLY A 50 -17.11 1.07 -4.35
N GLU A 51 -16.04 1.88 -4.25
CA GLU A 51 -15.72 2.86 -5.27
C GLU A 51 -14.95 2.17 -6.42
N PRO A 52 -15.46 2.25 -7.67
CA PRO A 52 -14.73 1.73 -8.82
C PRO A 52 -13.47 2.56 -9.06
N VAL A 53 -12.35 1.86 -9.32
CA VAL A 53 -11.00 2.40 -9.49
C VAL A 53 -10.52 2.38 -10.93
#